data_AF-A0A5P9GXX9-F1
#
_entry.id   AF-A0A5P9GXX9-F1
#
_cell.length_a   1.000
_cell.length_b   1.000
_cell.length_c   1.000
_cell.angle_alpha   90.00
_cell.angle_beta   90.00
_cell.angle_gamma   90.00
#
_symmetry.space_group_name_H-M   'P 1'
#
loop_
_entity.id
_entity.type
_entity.pdbx_description
1 polymer ?
#
loop_
_entity_poly.entity_id
_entity_poly.type
_entity_poly.pdbx_seq_one_letter_code
_entity_poly.pdbx_strand_id
1 'polypeptide(L)'
;MSAQLLAALIVSPFALAFVYAGYHEYSRYKSEGRATYGLAYDEESGTTHVTGIGDDEEAYDPEDFDPNGYRDPDIKDDGQA
;
A
#
# COMPACT_ATOMS: atom_id res chain seq x y z
N MET A 1 3.86 -15.93 -39.96
CA MET A 1 4.25 -15.92 -38.54
C MET A 1 4.07 -17.33 -38.00
N SER A 2 5.06 -17.88 -37.28
CA SER A 2 4.89 -19.20 -36.64
C SER A 2 4.01 -19.08 -35.38
N ALA A 3 3.31 -20.15 -35.02
CA ALA A 3 2.48 -20.19 -33.83
C ALA A 3 3.31 -19.93 -32.55
N GLN A 4 4.57 -20.35 -32.51
CA GLN A 4 5.47 -20.09 -31.39
C GLN A 4 5.76 -18.59 -31.22
N LEU A 5 5.95 -17.86 -32.32
CA LEU A 5 6.19 -16.41 -32.30
C LEU A 5 4.97 -15.64 -31.78
N LEU A 6 3.77 -16.05 -32.20
CA LEU A 6 2.53 -15.46 -31.71
C LEU A 6 2.34 -15.71 -30.21
N ALA A 7 2.58 -16.94 -29.75
CA ALA A 7 2.51 -17.29 -28.34
C ALA A 7 3.53 -16.50 -27.50
N ALA A 8 4.77 -16.37 -27.98
CA ALA A 8 5.80 -15.57 -27.31
C ALA A 8 5.41 -14.10 -27.21
N LEU A 9 4.82 -13.53 -28.26
CA LEU A 9 4.33 -12.15 -28.26
C LEU A 9 3.17 -11.93 -27.27
N ILE A 10 2.26 -12.90 -27.15
CA ILE A 10 1.11 -12.81 -26.24
C ILE A 10 1.57 -12.93 -24.78
N VAL A 11 2.55 -13.80 -24.50
CA VAL A 11 3.05 -14.05 -23.14
C VAL A 11 4.04 -12.96 -22.69
N SER A 12 4.77 -12.34 -23.61
CA SER A 12 5.82 -11.37 -23.29
C SER A 12 5.39 -10.20 -22.38
N PRO A 13 4.23 -9.52 -22.53
CA PRO A 13 3.87 -8.44 -21.62
C PRO A 13 3.71 -8.93 -20.17
N PHE A 14 3.15 -10.12 -19.97
CA PHE A 14 3.02 -10.72 -18.65
C PHE A 14 4.40 -11.11 -18.09
N ALA A 15 5.20 -11.81 -18.90
CA ALA A 15 6.55 -12.21 -18.49
C ALA A 15 7.40 -11.00 -18.08
N LEU A 16 7.34 -9.91 -18.85
CA LEU A 16 8.04 -8.67 -18.53
C LEU A 16 7.51 -8.02 -17.25
N ALA A 17 6.18 -7.99 -17.05
CA ALA A 17 5.59 -7.46 -15.82
C ALA A 17 6.05 -8.25 -14.58
N PHE A 18 6.07 -9.59 -14.65
CA PHE A 18 6.54 -10.44 -13.56
C PHE A 18 8.03 -10.26 -13.28
N VAL A 19 8.86 -10.17 -14.32
CA VAL A 19 10.30 -9.92 -14.15
C VAL A 19 10.53 -8.56 -13.50
N TYR A 20 9.82 -7.53 -13.95
CA TYR A 20 9.91 -6.19 -13.36
C TYR A 20 9.46 -6.17 -11.90
N ALA A 21 8.31 -6.75 -11.59
CA ALA A 21 7.80 -6.82 -10.23
C ALA A 21 8.76 -7.58 -9.30
N GLY A 22 9.32 -8.70 -9.76
CA GLY A 22 10.31 -9.46 -9.00
C GLY A 22 11.60 -8.69 -8.75
N TYR A 23 12.11 -7.98 -9.75
CA TYR A 23 13.29 -7.11 -9.58
C TYR A 23 12.99 -5.96 -8.60
N HIS A 24 11.83 -5.33 -8.74
CA HIS A 24 11.40 -4.23 -7.88
C HIS A 24 11.27 -4.69 -6.41
N GLU A 25 10.61 -5.82 -6.17
CA GLU A 25 10.45 -6.40 -4.83
C GLU A 25 11.79 -6.87 -4.24
N TYR A 26 12.68 -7.43 -5.06
CA TYR A 26 14.03 -7.77 -4.60
C TYR A 26 14.84 -6.53 -4.20
N SER A 27 14.72 -5.44 -4.98
CA SER A 27 15.35 -4.17 -4.64
C SER A 27 14.80 -3.62 -3.32
N ARG A 28 13.47 -3.62 -3.15
CA ARG A 28 12.76 -3.21 -1.93
C ARG A 28 13.20 -4.04 -0.72
N TYR A 29 13.20 -5.36 -0.85
CA TYR A 29 13.65 -6.27 0.21
C TYR A 29 15.08 -5.96 0.67
N LYS A 30 15.96 -5.56 -0.25
CA LYS A 30 17.33 -5.21 0.10
C LYS A 30 17.46 -3.85 0.80
N SER A 31 16.59 -2.89 0.51
CA SER A 31 16.61 -1.56 1.13
C SER A 31 15.87 -1.51 2.47
N GLU A 32 14.70 -2.13 2.55
CA GLU A 32 13.77 -2.01 3.67
C GLU A 32 13.68 -3.28 4.52
N GLY A 33 14.19 -4.40 4.02
CA GLY A 33 14.11 -5.68 4.73
C GLY A 33 12.77 -6.38 4.54
N ARG A 34 12.40 -7.17 5.55
CA ARG A 34 11.12 -7.88 5.58
C ARG A 34 9.99 -6.88 5.76
N ALA A 35 8.89 -7.16 5.07
CA ALA A 35 7.67 -6.39 5.16
C ALA A 35 6.49 -7.37 5.11
N THR A 36 5.41 -7.02 5.81
CA THR A 36 4.12 -7.71 5.72
C THR A 36 3.20 -6.83 4.89
N TYR A 37 2.42 -7.42 3.98
CA TYR A 37 1.44 -6.65 3.23
C TYR A 37 0.26 -6.27 4.12
N GLY A 38 -0.06 -4.99 4.17
CA GLY A 38 -1.12 -4.42 4.99
C GLY A 38 -1.75 -3.19 4.32
N LEU A 39 -2.77 -2.63 4.97
CA LEU A 39 -3.38 -1.36 4.57
C LEU A 39 -2.52 -0.21 5.08
N ALA A 40 -2.24 0.77 4.23
CA ALA A 40 -1.62 2.03 4.60
C ALA A 40 -2.56 3.18 4.26
N TYR A 41 -2.67 4.14 5.18
CA TYR A 41 -3.45 5.36 4.98
C TYR A 41 -2.55 6.45 4.38
N ASP A 42 -3.02 7.07 3.30
CA ASP A 42 -2.40 8.23 2.66
C ASP A 42 -3.14 9.50 3.08
N GLU A 43 -2.49 10.33 3.90
CA GLU A 43 -3.04 11.58 4.42
C GLU A 43 -3.26 12.64 3.34
N GLU A 44 -2.48 12.62 2.25
CA GLU A 44 -2.56 13.63 1.18
C GLU A 44 -3.84 13.42 0.36
N SER A 45 -4.10 12.18 -0.03
CA SER A 45 -5.30 11.83 -0.80
C SER A 45 -6.51 11.50 0.06
N GLY A 46 -6.31 11.23 1.36
CA GLY A 46 -7.35 10.71 2.26
C GLY A 46 -7.82 9.31 1.87
N THR A 47 -6.97 8.49 1.24
CA THR A 47 -7.31 7.15 0.78
C THR A 47 -6.44 6.08 1.45
N THR A 48 -6.94 4.85 1.49
CA THR A 48 -6.17 3.70 1.99
C THR A 48 -5.82 2.77 0.83
N HIS A 49 -4.59 2.26 0.80
CA HIS A 49 -4.14 1.31 -0.22
C HIS A 49 -3.32 0.18 0.39
N VAL A 50 -3.23 -0.95 -0.32
CA VAL A 50 -2.42 -2.09 0.13
C VAL A 50 -0.98 -1.87 -0.29
N THR A 51 -0.05 -1.96 0.67
CA THR A 51 1.39 -1.82 0.45
C THR A 51 2.18 -2.68 1.42
N GLY A 52 3.50 -2.72 1.28
CA GLY A 52 4.39 -3.34 2.24
C GLY A 52 4.49 -2.47 3.50
N ILE A 53 4.23 -3.06 4.65
CA ILE A 53 4.39 -2.46 5.97
C ILE A 53 5.68 -3.03 6.56
N GLY A 54 6.63 -2.17 6.93
CA GLY A 54 7.88 -2.61 7.54
C GLY A 54 7.65 -3.34 8.87
N ASP A 55 8.59 -4.17 9.30
CA ASP A 55 8.47 -4.90 10.58
C ASP A 55 8.33 -3.97 11.80
N ASP A 56 8.79 -2.71 11.70
CA ASP A 56 8.67 -1.67 12.73
C ASP A 56 7.45 -0.74 12.52
N GLU A 57 6.66 -0.98 11.48
CA GLU A 57 5.47 -0.20 11.15
C GLU A 57 4.19 -1.01 11.42
N GLU A 58 3.12 -0.32 11.80
CA GLU A 58 1.82 -0.94 12.06
C GLU A 58 0.88 -0.64 10.89
N ALA A 59 0.18 -1.66 10.41
CA ALA A 59 -0.79 -1.49 9.33
C ALA A 59 -1.97 -0.65 9.83
N TYR A 60 -2.49 0.22 8.97
CA TYR A 60 -3.71 0.97 9.27
C TYR A 60 -4.90 0.03 9.46
N ASP A 61 -5.55 0.13 10.63
CA ASP A 61 -6.82 -0.54 10.92
C ASP A 61 -7.99 0.46 10.81
N PRO A 62 -8.90 0.30 9.84
CA PRO A 62 -10.08 1.15 9.73
C PRO A 62 -11.00 1.12 10.96
N GLU A 63 -10.98 0.05 11.75
CA GLU A 63 -11.82 -0.08 12.94
C GLU A 63 -11.30 0.76 14.12
N ASP A 64 -10.02 1.13 14.11
CA ASP A 64 -9.42 2.05 15.10
C ASP A 64 -9.81 3.52 14.84
N PHE A 65 -10.35 3.83 13.67
CA PHE A 65 -10.76 5.18 13.32
C PHE A 65 -12.11 5.56 13.97
N ASP A 66 -12.07 6.42 15.00
CA ASP A 66 -13.27 6.99 15.62
C ASP A 66 -13.57 8.41 15.09
N PRO A 67 -14.58 8.59 14.22
CA PRO A 67 -14.98 9.92 13.74
C PRO A 67 -15.52 10.83 14.85
N ASN A 68 -15.95 10.28 15.98
CA ASN A 68 -16.41 11.06 17.14
C ASN A 68 -15.25 11.54 18.02
N GLY A 69 -14.03 11.02 17.80
CA GLY A 69 -12.79 11.45 18.47
C GLY A 69 -12.20 12.74 17.91
N TYR A 70 -12.77 13.29 16.83
CA TYR A 70 -12.34 14.57 16.24
C TYR A 70 -12.55 15.72 17.23
N ARG A 71 -11.47 16.19 17.85
CA ARG A 71 -11.45 17.45 18.61
C ARG A 71 -11.19 18.60 17.65
N ASP A 72 -12.26 19.26 17.23
CA ASP A 72 -12.17 20.53 16.53
C ASP A 72 -11.49 21.56 17.45
N PRO A 73 -10.28 22.06 17.12
CA PRO A 73 -9.58 23.03 17.95
C PRO A 73 -10.29 24.39 18.03
N ASP A 74 -11.26 24.66 17.15
CA ASP A 74 -12.07 25.87 17.14
C ASP A 74 -13.35 25.74 17.99
N ILE A 75 -13.70 24.53 18.43
CA ILE A 75 -14.78 24.32 19.41
C ILE A 75 -14.17 24.38 20.81
N LYS A 76 -14.33 25.52 21.48
CA LYS A 76 -14.07 25.62 22.92
C LYS A 76 -15.03 24.67 23.63
N ASP A 77 -14.47 23.71 24.37
CA ASP A 77 -15.20 22.92 25.34
C ASP A 77 -15.61 23.84 26.50
N ASP A 78 -16.74 24.52 26.31
CA ASP A 78 -17.38 25.34 27.31
C ASP A 78 -18.00 24.40 28.37
N GLY A 79 -17.13 23.92 29.27
CA GLY A 79 -17.43 22.93 30.29
C GLY A 79 -18.80 23.15 30.95
N GLN A 80 -19.69 22.18 30.77
CA GLN A 80 -20.98 22.14 31.46
C GLN A 80 -20.82 21.51 32.85
N ALA A 81 -21.38 22.23 33.83
CA ALA A 81 -21.39 21.98 35.26
C ALA A 81 -22.36 20.89 35.72
#